data_AF-A0A9E3ILY1-F1
#
_entry.id   AF-A0A9E3ILY1-F1
#
_cell.length_a   1.000
_cell.length_b   1.000
_cell.length_c   1.000
_cell.angle_alpha   90.00
_cell.angle_beta   90.00
_cell.angle_gamma   90.00
#
_symmetry.space_group_name_H-M   'P 1'
#
loop_
_entity.id
_entity.type
_entity.pdbx_description
1 polymer ?
#
loop_
_entity_poly.entity_id
_entity_poly.type
_entity_poly.pdbx_seq_one_letter_code
_entity_poly.pdbx_strand_id
1 'polypeptide(L)'
;MAAAALKNRIENLIAMAQLLERVDANPTLVGAQQYLNLVSTVKTLLSEDDLPDDALRAVLRACPATALVYENMHYDRSGLSQSPLDAAVASEIAATELIAGLRARMH
;
A
#
# COMPACT_ATOMS: atom_id res chain seq x y z
N MET A 1 15.74 -19.88 -18.42
CA MET A 1 16.18 -18.60 -17.82
C MET A 1 15.01 -17.72 -17.40
N ALA A 2 14.01 -17.47 -18.25
CA ALA A 2 12.86 -16.61 -17.93
C ALA A 2 12.10 -17.00 -16.63
N ALA A 3 11.84 -18.30 -16.41
CA ALA A 3 11.13 -18.77 -15.21
C ALA A 3 11.87 -18.49 -13.88
N ALA A 4 13.20 -18.57 -13.87
CA ALA A 4 14.00 -18.27 -12.68
C ALA A 4 14.02 -16.76 -12.39
N ALA A 5 14.08 -15.93 -13.42
CA ALA A 5 13.97 -14.48 -13.28
C ALA A 5 12.60 -14.07 -12.74
N LEU A 6 11.52 -14.70 -13.23
CA LEU A 6 10.16 -14.45 -12.72
C LEU A 6 10.02 -14.85 -11.24
N LYS A 7 10.55 -16.01 -10.85
CA LYS A 7 10.56 -16.46 -9.45
C LYS A 7 11.27 -15.45 -8.54
N ASN A 8 12.47 -15.02 -8.92
CA ASN A 8 13.23 -14.04 -8.14
C ASN A 8 12.49 -12.69 -8.03
N ARG A 9 11.78 -12.27 -9.09
CA ARG A 9 10.96 -11.05 -9.09
C ARG A 9 9.79 -11.15 -8.11
N ILE A 10 9.06 -12.26 -8.13
CA ILE A 10 7.95 -12.52 -7.18
C ILE A 10 8.48 -12.54 -5.74
N GLU A 11 9.60 -13.21 -5.49
CA GLU A 11 10.23 -13.25 -4.16
C GLU A 11 10.64 -11.86 -3.68
N ASN A 12 11.22 -11.04 -4.57
CA ASN A 12 11.59 -9.67 -4.25
C ASN A 12 10.35 -8.80 -3.94
N LEU A 13 9.29 -8.93 -4.74
CA LEU A 13 8.02 -8.23 -4.48
C LEU A 13 7.45 -8.62 -3.12
N ILE A 14 7.41 -9.91 -2.79
CA ILE A 14 6.93 -10.39 -1.48
C ILE A 14 7.75 -9.78 -0.35
N ALA A 15 9.09 -9.81 -0.45
CA ALA A 15 9.96 -9.26 0.57
C ALA A 15 9.75 -7.76 0.78
N MET A 16 9.63 -6.99 -0.31
CA MET A 16 9.41 -5.54 -0.25
C MET A 16 8.00 -5.20 0.25
N ALA A 17 6.98 -5.98 -0.12
CA ALA A 17 5.62 -5.80 0.37
C ALA A 17 5.51 -6.03 1.87
N GLN A 18 6.15 -7.08 2.39
CA GLN A 18 6.22 -7.36 3.83
C GLN A 18 7.01 -6.30 4.60
N LEU A 19 8.09 -5.78 4.01
CA LEU A 19 8.84 -4.68 4.61
C LEU A 19 7.99 -3.41 4.69
N LEU A 20 7.28 -3.08 3.62
CA LEU A 20 6.35 -1.96 3.59
C LEU A 20 5.27 -2.11 4.67
N GLU A 21 4.65 -3.29 4.79
CA GLU A 21 3.63 -3.55 5.81
C GLU A 21 4.14 -3.30 7.25
N ARG A 22 5.36 -3.76 7.55
CA ARG A 22 5.98 -3.58 8.87
C ARG A 22 6.30 -2.12 9.16
N VAL A 23 6.75 -1.39 8.15
CA VAL A 23 7.10 0.03 8.26
C VAL A 23 5.83 0.89 8.37
N ASP A 24 4.78 0.55 7.63
CA ASP A 24 3.50 1.26 7.66
C ASP A 24 2.80 1.10 9.02
N ALA A 25 2.86 -0.11 9.59
CA ALA A 25 2.37 -0.38 10.94
C ALA A 25 3.19 0.30 12.05
N ASN A 26 4.45 0.69 11.77
CA ASN A 26 5.28 1.40 12.74
C ASN A 26 6.15 2.49 12.06
N PRO A 27 5.58 3.69 11.86
CA PRO A 27 6.24 4.78 11.15
C PRO A 27 7.51 5.32 11.83
N THR A 28 7.78 4.95 13.08
CA THR A 28 8.98 5.39 13.81
C THR A 28 10.25 4.61 13.42
N LEU A 29 10.09 3.48 12.71
CA LEU A 29 11.21 2.62 12.30
C LEU A 29 12.09 3.24 11.21
N VAL A 30 11.55 4.15 10.40
CA VAL A 30 12.25 4.75 9.26
C VAL A 30 11.92 6.23 9.14
N GLY A 31 12.84 7.01 8.56
CA GLY A 31 12.56 8.39 8.21
C GLY A 31 11.63 8.52 7.00
N ALA A 32 10.97 9.67 6.85
CA ALA A 32 10.04 9.94 5.75
C ALA A 32 10.65 9.68 4.35
N GLN A 33 11.91 10.07 4.13
CA GLN A 33 12.57 9.82 2.84
C GLN A 33 12.79 8.33 2.55
N GLN A 34 13.07 7.53 3.59
CA GLN A 34 13.27 6.10 3.46
C GLN A 34 11.96 5.39 3.15
N TYR A 35 10.87 5.84 3.79
CA TYR A 35 9.51 5.40 3.47
C TYR A 35 9.17 5.68 2.00
N LEU A 36 9.40 6.92 1.52
CA LEU A 36 9.14 7.29 0.12
C LEU A 36 9.95 6.44 -0.87
N ASN A 37 11.21 6.15 -0.56
CA ASN A 37 12.05 5.29 -1.41
C ASN A 37 11.53 3.84 -1.44
N LEU A 38 11.06 3.32 -0.30
CA LEU A 38 10.46 1.99 -0.20
C LEU A 38 9.19 1.90 -1.04
N VAL A 39 8.28 2.87 -0.89
CA VAL A 39 7.05 2.96 -1.71
C VAL A 39 7.38 3.04 -3.19
N SER A 40 8.35 3.88 -3.59
CA SER A 40 8.79 4.00 -4.98
C SER A 40 9.32 2.67 -5.56
N THR A 41 10.08 1.94 -4.76
CA THR A 41 10.59 0.61 -5.13
C THR A 41 9.46 -0.38 -5.32
N VAL A 42 8.49 -0.43 -4.39
CA VAL A 42 7.31 -1.29 -4.48
C VAL A 42 6.47 -0.93 -5.72
N LYS A 43 6.26 0.36 -5.99
CA LYS A 43 5.59 0.81 -7.22
C LYS A 43 6.27 0.30 -8.48
N THR A 44 7.60 0.38 -8.53
CA THR A 44 8.38 -0.08 -9.68
C THR A 44 8.15 -1.58 -9.92
N LEU A 45 8.22 -2.39 -8.86
CA LEU A 45 7.98 -3.84 -8.94
C LEU A 45 6.55 -4.20 -9.35
N LEU A 46 5.56 -3.40 -8.93
CA LEU A 46 4.15 -3.59 -9.26
C LEU A 46 3.79 -3.18 -10.70
N SER A 47 4.56 -2.27 -11.31
CA SER A 47 4.33 -1.80 -12.69
C SER A 47 4.85 -2.75 -13.77
N GLU A 48 5.55 -3.83 -13.41
CA GLU A 48 6.16 -4.71 -14.40
C GLU A 48 5.13 -5.71 -14.98
N ASP A 49 4.99 -5.75 -16.31
CA ASP A 49 3.90 -6.46 -17.03
C ASP A 49 3.91 -8.00 -16.94
N ASP A 50 4.96 -8.63 -16.41
CA ASP A 50 5.11 -10.09 -16.42
C ASP A 50 4.60 -10.79 -15.16
N LEU A 51 4.01 -10.07 -14.20
CA LEU A 51 3.58 -10.67 -12.95
C LEU A 51 2.30 -11.51 -13.15
N PRO A 52 2.27 -12.80 -12.76
CA PRO A 52 1.06 -13.60 -12.83
C PRO A 52 -0.03 -13.02 -11.90
N ASP A 53 -1.25 -12.86 -12.43
CA ASP A 53 -2.40 -12.34 -11.69
C ASP A 53 -2.63 -13.03 -10.35
N ASP A 54 -2.48 -14.35 -10.29
CA ASP A 54 -2.69 -15.12 -9.06
C ASP A 54 -1.65 -14.78 -7.98
N ALA A 55 -0.38 -14.63 -8.39
CA ALA A 55 0.69 -14.26 -7.49
C ALA A 55 0.52 -12.82 -6.99
N LEU A 56 0.15 -11.91 -7.89
CA LEU A 56 -0.15 -10.52 -7.55
C LEU A 56 -1.29 -10.44 -6.53
N ARG A 57 -2.43 -11.10 -6.81
CA ARG A 57 -3.59 -11.11 -5.89
C ARG A 57 -3.26 -11.71 -4.53
N ALA A 58 -2.41 -12.74 -4.49
CA ALA A 58 -1.97 -13.33 -3.23
C ALA A 58 -1.17 -12.32 -2.38
N VAL A 59 -0.24 -11.56 -2.99
CA VAL A 59 0.53 -10.52 -2.30
C VAL A 59 -0.38 -9.40 -1.80
N LEU A 60 -1.28 -8.89 -2.66
CA LEU A 60 -2.17 -7.79 -2.29
C LEU A 60 -3.11 -8.18 -1.14
N ARG A 61 -3.59 -9.43 -1.10
CA ARG A 61 -4.39 -9.94 0.03
C ARG A 61 -3.61 -10.08 1.34
N ALA A 62 -2.31 -10.41 1.25
CA ALA A 62 -1.46 -10.62 2.41
C ALA A 62 -0.86 -9.32 2.97
N CYS A 63 -0.71 -8.28 2.15
CA CYS A 63 -0.05 -7.03 2.51
C CYS A 63 -0.96 -5.82 2.17
N PRO A 64 -1.86 -5.43 3.09
CA PRO A 64 -2.76 -4.29 2.92
C PRO A 64 -2.10 -2.98 2.48
N ALA A 65 -0.92 -2.63 3.02
CA ALA A 65 -0.21 -1.41 2.63
C ALA A 65 0.20 -1.43 1.15
N THR A 66 0.57 -2.62 0.65
CA THR A 66 0.91 -2.82 -0.77
C THR A 66 -0.34 -2.78 -1.66
N ALA A 67 -1.46 -3.32 -1.18
CA ALA A 67 -2.75 -3.21 -1.86
C ALA A 67 -3.16 -1.75 -2.08
N LEU A 68 -3.04 -0.91 -1.06
CA LEU A 68 -3.33 0.52 -1.17
C LEU A 68 -2.43 1.22 -2.19
N VAL A 69 -1.13 0.89 -2.22
CA VAL A 69 -0.21 1.44 -3.24
C VAL A 69 -0.64 1.02 -4.64
N TYR A 70 -0.94 -0.26 -4.84
CA TYR A 70 -1.38 -0.78 -6.13
C TYR A 70 -2.70 -0.15 -6.60
N GLU A 71 -3.68 0.00 -5.71
CA GLU A 71 -4.94 0.68 -5.99
C GLU A 71 -4.73 2.14 -6.40
N ASN A 72 -3.89 2.87 -5.67
CA ASN A 72 -3.57 4.27 -5.98
C ASN A 72 -2.86 4.42 -7.33
N MET A 73 -2.07 3.43 -7.76
CA MET A 73 -1.45 3.42 -9.09
C MET A 73 -2.47 3.21 -10.21
N HIS A 74 -3.52 2.45 -9.95
CA HIS A 74 -4.52 2.05 -10.93
C HIS A 74 -5.83 2.82 -10.79
N TYR A 75 -5.83 3.94 -10.08
CA TYR A 75 -7.02 4.71 -9.71
C TYR A 75 -7.95 5.06 -10.89
N ASP A 76 -7.37 5.33 -12.07
CA ASP A 76 -8.14 5.58 -13.31
C ASP A 76 -8.94 4.35 -13.81
N ARG A 77 -8.60 3.14 -13.34
CA ARG A 77 -9.26 1.86 -13.64
C ARG A 77 -9.97 1.24 -12.43
N SER A 78 -9.58 1.56 -11.20
CA SER A 78 -10.19 1.03 -9.97
C SER A 78 -11.36 1.89 -9.52
N GLY A 79 -12.54 1.64 -10.10
CA GLY A 79 -13.79 2.32 -9.74
C GLY A 79 -14.34 2.00 -8.35
N LEU A 80 -13.72 1.13 -7.54
CA LEU A 80 -14.05 0.89 -6.14
C LEU A 80 -12.80 0.35 -5.41
N SER A 81 -12.43 0.98 -4.30
CA SER A 81 -11.36 0.54 -3.38
C SER A 81 -11.50 -0.95 -3.03
N GLN A 82 -10.39 -1.69 -2.95
CA GLN A 82 -10.40 -3.03 -2.34
C GLN A 82 -10.26 -2.98 -0.82
N SER A 83 -10.04 -1.78 -0.25
CA SER A 83 -10.31 -1.56 1.17
C SER A 83 -11.83 -1.63 1.41
N PRO A 84 -12.28 -2.28 2.50
CA PRO A 84 -13.69 -2.22 2.85
C PRO A 84 -14.05 -0.75 3.07
N LEU A 85 -14.97 -0.25 2.25
CA LEU A 85 -15.46 1.13 2.26
C LEU A 85 -15.70 1.66 3.69
N ASP A 86 -16.19 0.79 4.57
CA ASP A 86 -16.47 1.07 5.98
C ASP A 86 -15.24 1.53 6.76
N ALA A 87 -14.05 0.95 6.52
CA ALA A 87 -12.83 1.35 7.21
C ALA A 87 -12.33 2.73 6.74
N ALA A 88 -12.46 3.01 5.44
CA ALA A 88 -12.12 4.32 4.87
C ALA A 88 -13.06 5.41 5.39
N VAL A 89 -14.38 5.14 5.39
CA VAL A 89 -15.40 6.04 5.93
C VAL A 89 -15.21 6.28 7.43
N ALA A 90 -14.90 5.24 8.21
CA ALA A 90 -14.63 5.38 9.64
C ALA A 90 -13.42 6.29 9.92
N SER A 91 -12.34 6.16 9.15
CA SER A 91 -11.17 7.03 9.26
C SER A 91 -11.49 8.48 8.90
N GLU A 92 -12.31 8.72 7.88
CA GLU A 92 -12.71 10.06 7.45
C GLU A 92 -13.60 10.76 8.49
N ILE A 93 -14.56 10.03 9.07
CA ILE A 93 -15.41 10.53 10.16
C ILE A 93 -14.53 10.89 11.37
N ALA A 94 -13.63 10.00 11.80
CA ALA A 94 -12.76 10.23 12.95
C ALA A 94 -11.84 11.45 12.76
N ALA A 95 -11.28 11.63 11.56
CA ALA A 95 -10.46 12.80 11.23
C ALA A 95 -11.28 14.09 11.26
N THR A 96 -12.50 14.07 10.72
CA THR A 96 -13.40 15.23 10.70
C THR A 96 -13.80 15.65 12.12
N GLU A 97 -14.15 14.67 12.97
CA GLU A 97 -14.50 14.92 14.37
C GLU A 97 -13.34 15.52 15.16
N LEU A 98 -12.12 15.00 14.95
CA LEU A 98 -10.93 15.53 15.60
C LEU A 98 -10.67 17.00 15.21
N ILE A 99 -10.74 17.31 13.91
CA ILE A 99 -10.55 18.67 13.40
C ILE A 99 -11.63 19.62 13.95
N ALA A 100 -12.88 19.18 13.99
CA ALA A 100 -13.97 19.96 14.57
C ALA A 100 -13.74 20.23 16.07
N GLY A 101 -13.33 19.21 16.82
CA GLY A 101 -13.03 19.32 18.24
C GLY A 101 -11.83 20.21 18.56
N LEU A 102 -10.83 20.28 17.67
CA LEU A 102 -9.71 21.21 17.78
C LEU A 102 -10.16 22.65 17.49
N ARG A 103 -10.95 22.88 16.43
CA ARG A 103 -11.50 24.20 16.11
C ARG A 103 -12.37 24.74 17.25
N ALA A 104 -13.21 23.91 17.85
CA ALA A 104 -14.07 24.30 18.96
C ALA A 104 -13.30 24.66 20.24
N ARG A 105 -12.08 24.14 20.41
CA ARG A 105 -11.19 24.46 21.55
C ARG A 105 -10.31 25.69 21.32
N MET A 106 -10.22 26.17 20.09
CA MET A 106 -9.44 27.36 19.71
C MET A 106 -10.27 28.65 19.73
N HIS A 107 -11.59 28.54 19.94
CA HIS A 107 -12.51 29.65 20.22
C HIS A 107 -12.83 29.69 21.71
#